data_AF-M5V0K7-F1
#
_entry.id   AF-M5V0K7-F1
#
_cell.length_a   1.000
_cell.length_b   1.000
_cell.length_c   1.000
_cell.angle_alpha   90.00
_cell.angle_beta   90.00
_cell.angle_gamma   90.00
#
_symmetry.space_group_name_H-M   'P 1'
#
loop_
_entity.id
_entity.type
_entity.pdbx_description
1 polymer ?
#
loop_
_entity_poly.entity_id
_entity_poly.type
_entity_poly.pdbx_seq_one_letter_code
_entity_poly.pdbx_strand_id
1 'polypeptide(L)'
;VLEDFIPDYKIDLFELNGVELKEKLESITLQVTLGVMQRIREGDLEFITHLPGLLSLLLDIEEESKRVAILRKLLLYIYWVRDYKPSELKGILQRSNLDEYKELIVTTAQRLISEGIEKEKFGVARKMLAKGIDLETVLEITGLTEKTLQEHGIDVRPKGQGVRVMVLKRTTIELSALDQKKSF
;
A
#
# COMPACT_ATOMS: atom_id res chain seq x y z
N VAL A 1 2.76 36.75 -17.77
CA VAL A 1 1.84 35.86 -18.53
C VAL A 1 1.79 34.45 -17.95
N LEU A 2 2.89 33.88 -17.42
CA LEU A 2 2.84 32.59 -16.70
C LEU A 2 2.41 32.69 -15.22
N GLU A 3 2.49 33.88 -14.61
CA GLU A 3 2.11 34.12 -13.21
C GLU A 3 0.62 33.85 -12.94
N ASP A 4 -0.27 34.10 -13.91
CA ASP A 4 -1.72 33.86 -13.78
C ASP A 4 -2.10 32.37 -13.73
N PHE A 5 -1.15 31.48 -14.02
CA PHE A 5 -1.33 30.02 -14.03
C PHE A 5 -0.62 29.31 -12.88
N ILE A 6 0.09 30.04 -12.02
CA ILE A 6 0.69 29.48 -10.80
C ILE A 6 -0.31 29.74 -9.68
N PRO A 7 -1.04 28.72 -9.21
CA PRO A 7 -1.98 28.92 -8.12
C PRO A 7 -1.19 29.27 -6.86
N ASP A 8 -1.64 30.30 -6.15
CA ASP A 8 -1.00 30.76 -4.91
C ASP A 8 -1.35 29.79 -3.77
N TYR A 9 -0.57 28.71 -3.68
CA TYR A 9 -0.72 27.72 -2.63
C TYR A 9 0.07 28.14 -1.40
N LYS A 10 -0.62 28.25 -0.26
CA LYS A 10 0.00 28.36 1.05
C LYS A 10 0.09 26.97 1.70
N ILE A 11 1.28 26.60 2.15
CA ILE A 11 1.51 25.36 2.91
C ILE A 11 1.52 25.71 4.39
N ASP A 12 0.51 25.25 5.12
CA ASP A 12 0.46 25.36 6.58
C ASP A 12 0.89 24.02 7.22
N LEU A 13 1.98 24.03 7.97
CA LEU A 13 2.46 22.89 8.75
C LEU A 13 2.10 23.10 10.23
N PHE A 14 1.43 22.13 10.84
CA PHE A 14 1.12 22.18 12.27
C PHE A 14 1.20 20.80 12.91
N GLU A 15 1.54 20.80 14.20
CA GLU A 15 1.54 19.60 15.01
C GLU A 15 0.10 19.15 15.25
N LEU A 16 -0.18 17.87 15.00
CA LEU A 16 -1.53 17.33 15.23
C LEU A 16 -1.84 17.19 16.72
N ASN A 17 -0.83 17.02 17.58
CA ASN A 17 -1.05 16.81 19.01
C ASN A 17 -1.60 18.09 19.67
N GLY A 18 -2.68 17.97 20.45
CA GLY A 18 -3.25 19.08 21.21
C GLY A 18 -4.01 20.13 20.39
N VAL A 19 -4.19 19.91 19.08
CA VAL A 19 -4.96 20.81 18.21
C VAL A 19 -6.42 20.35 18.09
N GLU A 20 -7.34 21.30 18.18
CA GLU A 20 -8.75 21.08 17.85
C GLU A 20 -8.96 21.16 16.32
N LEU A 21 -9.07 19.98 15.69
CA LEU A 21 -9.14 19.87 14.23
C LEU A 21 -10.36 20.54 13.61
N LYS A 22 -11.48 20.58 14.36
CA LYS A 22 -12.73 21.22 13.91
C LYS A 22 -12.57 22.72 13.69
N GLU A 23 -11.69 23.37 14.46
CA GLU A 23 -11.42 24.81 14.33
C GLU A 23 -10.44 25.12 13.20
N LYS A 24 -9.60 24.15 12.81
CA LYS A 24 -8.55 24.35 11.79
C LYS A 24 -8.90 23.83 10.40
N LEU A 25 -9.85 22.90 10.28
CA LEU A 25 -10.13 22.19 9.04
C LEU A 25 -11.62 22.28 8.72
N GLU A 26 -11.95 22.80 7.55
CA GLU A 26 -13.33 22.82 7.07
C GLU A 26 -13.80 21.44 6.59
N SER A 27 -12.87 20.63 6.05
CA SER A 27 -13.20 19.32 5.50
C SER A 27 -13.46 18.28 6.58
N ILE A 28 -14.70 17.79 6.66
CA ILE A 28 -15.10 16.67 7.53
C ILE A 28 -14.18 15.45 7.29
N THR A 29 -13.90 15.11 6.03
CA THR A 29 -13.01 13.99 5.68
C THR A 29 -11.65 14.12 6.36
N LEU A 30 -11.05 15.31 6.32
CA LEU A 30 -9.76 15.57 6.96
C LEU A 30 -9.87 15.58 8.49
N GLN A 31 -10.90 16.21 9.05
CA GLN A 31 -11.15 16.22 10.50
C GLN A 31 -11.22 14.79 11.06
N VAL A 32 -12.02 13.91 10.44
CA VAL A 32 -12.17 12.52 10.90
C VAL A 32 -10.88 11.74 10.69
N THR A 33 -10.26 11.84 9.52
CA THR A 33 -9.04 11.08 9.20
C THR A 33 -7.89 11.44 10.12
N LEU A 34 -7.62 12.74 10.26
CA LEU A 34 -6.56 13.23 11.14
C LEU A 34 -6.92 13.05 12.61
N GLY A 35 -8.20 13.16 12.98
CA GLY A 35 -8.66 12.95 14.35
C GLY A 35 -8.45 11.52 14.82
N VAL A 36 -8.70 10.54 13.94
CA VAL A 36 -8.35 9.13 14.20
C VAL A 36 -6.83 8.97 14.29
N MET A 37 -6.06 9.52 13.36
CA MET A 37 -4.59 9.43 13.38
C MET A 37 -3.96 10.05 14.63
N GLN A 38 -4.50 11.18 15.11
CA GLN A 38 -4.06 11.87 16.32
C GLN A 38 -4.20 10.97 17.56
N ARG A 39 -5.24 10.13 17.59
CA ARG A 39 -5.63 9.35 18.78
C ARG A 39 -5.32 7.85 18.69
N ILE A 40 -4.98 7.33 17.52
CA ILE A 40 -4.78 5.88 17.28
C ILE A 40 -3.66 5.26 18.12
N ARG A 41 -2.85 6.07 18.80
CA ARG A 41 -1.77 5.63 19.71
C ARG A 41 -2.06 5.88 21.19
N GLU A 42 -3.21 6.46 21.52
CA GLU A 42 -3.67 6.63 22.91
C GLU A 42 -3.94 5.27 23.57
N GLY A 43 -4.18 5.24 24.88
CA GLY A 43 -4.66 4.02 25.55
C GLY A 43 -5.99 3.53 24.97
N ASP A 44 -6.29 2.23 25.16
CA ASP A 44 -7.49 1.63 24.56
C ASP A 44 -8.78 2.30 25.03
N LEU A 45 -8.85 2.64 26.32
CA LEU A 45 -10.02 3.28 26.90
C LEU A 45 -10.22 4.69 26.32
N GLU A 46 -9.17 5.49 26.26
CA GLU A 46 -9.18 6.85 25.71
C GLU A 46 -9.60 6.82 24.24
N PHE A 47 -8.97 5.95 23.45
CA PHE A 47 -9.26 5.85 22.02
C PHE A 47 -10.71 5.44 21.75
N ILE A 48 -11.21 4.40 22.43
CA ILE A 48 -12.59 3.92 22.26
C ILE A 48 -13.62 4.96 22.74
N THR A 49 -13.24 5.83 23.67
CA THR A 49 -14.12 6.89 24.18
C THR A 49 -14.25 8.03 23.18
N HIS A 50 -13.17 8.40 22.49
CA HIS A 50 -13.18 9.49 21.51
C HIS A 50 -13.66 9.07 20.11
N LEU A 51 -13.42 7.82 19.73
CA LEU A 51 -13.68 7.34 18.38
C LEU A 51 -15.15 7.51 17.93
N PRO A 52 -16.18 7.25 18.75
CA PRO A 52 -17.56 7.43 18.33
C PRO A 52 -17.90 8.87 17.93
N GLY A 53 -17.40 9.85 18.69
CA GLY A 53 -17.60 11.27 18.38
C GLY A 53 -16.89 11.72 17.10
N LEU A 54 -15.74 11.12 16.78
CA LEU A 54 -15.06 11.36 15.51
C LEU A 54 -15.85 10.76 14.34
N LEU A 55 -16.31 9.52 14.48
CA LEU A 55 -17.05 8.84 13.41
C LEU A 55 -18.42 9.46 13.16
N SER A 56 -19.09 10.01 14.18
CA SER A 56 -20.39 10.66 13.99
C SER A 56 -20.33 11.87 13.06
N LEU A 57 -19.16 12.54 12.93
CA LEU A 57 -18.98 13.63 11.96
C LEU A 57 -19.20 13.17 10.51
N LEU A 58 -19.02 11.88 10.22
CA LEU A 58 -19.27 11.34 8.88
C LEU A 58 -20.74 11.46 8.46
N LEU A 59 -21.67 11.60 9.41
CA LEU A 59 -23.09 11.83 9.13
C LEU A 59 -23.34 13.18 8.44
N ASP A 60 -22.45 14.15 8.62
CA ASP A 60 -22.52 15.48 7.98
C ASP A 60 -22.08 15.42 6.50
N ILE A 61 -21.60 14.28 6.01
CA ILE A 61 -21.30 14.07 4.59
C ILE A 61 -22.59 13.63 3.88
N GLU A 62 -23.12 14.48 3.01
CA GLU A 62 -24.37 14.20 2.26
C GLU A 62 -24.28 12.95 1.38
N GLU A 63 -23.15 12.75 0.71
CA GLU A 63 -22.99 11.63 -0.23
C GLU A 63 -22.63 10.33 0.51
N GLU A 64 -23.59 9.41 0.57
CA GLU A 64 -23.44 8.11 1.23
C GLU A 64 -22.27 7.30 0.68
N SER A 65 -22.06 7.30 -0.64
CA SER A 65 -20.96 6.56 -1.29
C SER A 65 -19.60 7.01 -0.75
N LYS A 66 -19.40 8.32 -0.56
CA LYS A 66 -18.19 8.91 0.03
C LYS A 66 -18.06 8.54 1.49
N ARG A 67 -19.16 8.61 2.25
CA ARG A 67 -19.21 8.21 3.65
C ARG A 67 -18.76 6.77 3.84
N VAL A 68 -19.33 5.84 3.07
CA VAL A 68 -18.99 4.42 3.07
C VAL A 68 -17.52 4.21 2.70
N ALA A 69 -17.02 4.90 1.68
CA ALA A 69 -15.61 4.79 1.27
C ALA A 69 -14.64 5.26 2.36
N ILE A 70 -14.94 6.36 3.04
CA ILE A 70 -14.14 6.89 4.15
C ILE A 70 -14.21 5.92 5.34
N LEU A 71 -15.41 5.53 5.76
CA LEU A 71 -15.62 4.63 6.89
C LEU A 71 -14.88 3.30 6.68
N ARG A 72 -14.95 2.72 5.49
CA ARG A 72 -14.22 1.50 5.12
C ARG A 72 -12.70 1.65 5.28
N LYS A 73 -12.13 2.76 4.82
CA LYS A 73 -10.68 3.03 4.95
C LYS A 73 -10.27 3.20 6.41
N LEU A 74 -11.08 3.89 7.22
CA LEU A 74 -10.81 4.10 8.64
C LEU A 74 -10.90 2.81 9.42
N LEU A 75 -11.95 2.00 9.21
CA LEU A 75 -12.09 0.70 9.86
C LEU A 75 -10.91 -0.22 9.55
N LEU A 76 -10.45 -0.23 8.29
CA LEU A 76 -9.27 -0.96 7.85
C LEU A 76 -8.01 -0.52 8.60
N TYR A 77 -7.79 0.79 8.68
CA TYR A 77 -6.62 1.37 9.36
C TYR A 77 -6.64 1.08 10.86
N ILE A 78 -7.79 1.25 11.51
CA ILE A 78 -7.96 1.00 12.94
C ILE A 78 -7.71 -0.47 13.25
N TYR A 79 -8.29 -1.39 12.48
CA TYR A 79 -8.02 -2.83 12.61
C TYR A 79 -6.52 -3.13 12.48
N TRP A 80 -5.88 -2.59 11.44
CA TRP A 80 -4.47 -2.83 11.17
C TRP A 80 -3.54 -2.37 12.30
N VAL A 81 -3.86 -1.26 12.95
CA VAL A 81 -3.00 -0.67 14.00
C VAL A 81 -3.30 -1.25 15.39
N ARG A 82 -4.56 -1.61 15.67
CA ARG A 82 -5.03 -1.92 17.04
C ARG A 82 -5.54 -3.34 17.25
N ASP A 83 -5.64 -4.16 16.20
CA ASP A 83 -6.17 -5.54 16.25
C ASP A 83 -7.59 -5.65 16.87
N TYR A 84 -8.40 -4.60 16.73
CA TYR A 84 -9.77 -4.61 17.25
C TYR A 84 -10.63 -5.66 16.55
N LYS A 85 -11.34 -6.45 17.35
CA LYS A 85 -12.25 -7.46 16.83
C LYS A 85 -13.47 -6.83 16.19
N PRO A 86 -14.08 -7.49 15.19
CA PRO A 86 -15.31 -7.02 14.56
C PRO A 86 -16.44 -6.68 15.55
N SER A 87 -16.56 -7.41 16.66
CA SER A 87 -17.56 -7.15 17.71
C SER A 87 -17.36 -5.80 18.41
N GLU A 88 -16.11 -5.41 18.65
CA GLU A 88 -15.77 -4.15 19.32
C GLU A 88 -16.08 -2.96 18.41
N LEU A 89 -15.71 -3.08 17.13
CA LEU A 89 -16.03 -2.08 16.10
C LEU A 89 -17.55 -1.91 15.90
N LYS A 90 -18.34 -3.00 16.00
CA LYS A 90 -19.81 -2.91 15.92
C LYS A 90 -20.39 -2.04 17.04
N GLY A 91 -19.88 -2.19 18.26
CA GLY A 91 -20.30 -1.36 19.40
C GLY A 91 -19.86 0.10 19.27
N ILE A 92 -18.74 0.36 18.60
CA ILE A 92 -18.30 1.73 18.26
C ILE A 92 -19.25 2.37 17.25
N LEU A 93 -19.57 1.69 16.14
CA LEU A 93 -20.49 2.23 15.12
C LEU A 93 -21.86 2.56 15.70
N GLN A 94 -22.37 1.71 16.59
CA GLN A 94 -23.65 1.97 17.27
C GLN A 94 -23.61 3.27 18.08
N ARG A 95 -22.55 3.46 18.87
CA ARG A 95 -22.36 4.71 19.63
C ARG A 95 -22.10 5.94 18.75
N SER A 96 -21.84 5.73 17.46
CA SER A 96 -21.60 6.77 16.47
C SER A 96 -22.84 7.11 15.63
N ASN A 97 -24.00 6.48 15.91
CA ASN A 97 -25.19 6.50 15.06
C ASN A 97 -24.94 6.00 13.63
N LEU A 98 -24.03 5.03 13.46
CA LEU A 98 -23.65 4.41 12.18
C LEU A 98 -24.09 2.93 12.13
N ASP A 99 -25.21 2.60 12.78
CA ASP A 99 -25.71 1.22 12.91
C ASP A 99 -25.94 0.51 11.58
N GLU A 100 -26.46 1.24 10.59
CA GLU A 100 -26.72 0.73 9.23
C GLU A 100 -25.45 0.25 8.51
N TYR A 101 -24.28 0.71 8.97
CA TYR A 101 -22.98 0.37 8.39
C TYR A 101 -22.28 -0.81 9.08
N LYS A 102 -22.93 -1.49 10.04
CA LYS A 102 -22.33 -2.65 10.75
C LYS A 102 -21.89 -3.78 9.84
N GLU A 103 -22.57 -3.99 8.70
CA GLU A 103 -22.20 -4.99 7.70
C GLU A 103 -20.88 -4.65 6.96
N LEU A 104 -20.50 -3.36 6.92
CA LEU A 104 -19.20 -2.97 6.39
C LEU A 104 -18.04 -3.56 7.21
N ILE A 105 -18.21 -3.78 8.51
CA ILE A 105 -17.16 -4.35 9.35
C ILE A 105 -16.88 -5.80 8.94
N VAL A 106 -17.93 -6.60 8.73
CA VAL A 106 -17.79 -8.02 8.39
C VAL A 106 -17.13 -8.17 7.02
N THR A 107 -17.63 -7.43 6.02
CA THR A 107 -17.07 -7.46 4.66
C THR A 107 -15.63 -6.91 4.62
N THR A 108 -15.31 -5.90 5.43
CA THR A 108 -13.94 -5.35 5.52
C THR A 108 -13.00 -6.32 6.23
N ALA A 109 -13.43 -6.98 7.31
CA ALA A 109 -12.63 -7.98 8.01
C ALA A 109 -12.37 -9.23 7.15
N GLN A 110 -13.39 -9.73 6.44
CA GLN A 110 -13.21 -10.81 5.47
C GLN A 110 -12.19 -10.43 4.39
N ARG A 111 -12.28 -9.20 3.87
CA ARG A 111 -11.30 -8.71 2.90
C ARG A 111 -9.89 -8.62 3.49
N LEU A 112 -9.74 -8.16 4.74
CA LEU A 112 -8.44 -8.13 5.44
C LEU A 112 -7.83 -9.51 5.64
N ILE A 113 -8.64 -10.49 6.05
CA ILE A 113 -8.19 -11.88 6.20
C ILE A 113 -7.75 -12.42 4.83
N SER A 114 -8.54 -12.17 3.78
CA SER A 114 -8.20 -12.58 2.42
C SER A 114 -6.92 -11.90 1.91
N GLU A 115 -6.76 -10.59 2.10
CA GLU A 115 -5.55 -9.84 1.71
C GLU A 115 -4.33 -10.31 2.52
N GLY A 116 -4.50 -10.62 3.81
CA GLY A 116 -3.46 -11.16 4.68
C GLY A 116 -2.99 -12.55 4.25
N ILE A 117 -3.93 -13.47 4.00
CA ILE A 117 -3.65 -14.82 3.48
C ILE A 117 -2.94 -14.74 2.12
N GLU A 118 -3.43 -13.90 1.21
CA GLU A 118 -2.77 -13.71 -0.10
C GLU A 118 -1.36 -13.18 0.06
N LYS A 119 -1.14 -12.16 0.89
CA LYS A 119 0.19 -11.61 1.16
C LYS A 119 1.14 -12.66 1.75
N GLU A 120 0.65 -13.53 2.62
CA GLU A 120 1.44 -14.63 3.19
C GLU A 120 1.84 -15.65 2.13
N LYS A 121 0.92 -16.06 1.24
CA LYS A 121 1.23 -16.95 0.10
C LYS A 121 2.37 -16.41 -0.76
N PHE A 122 2.39 -15.12 -1.08
CA PHE A 122 3.52 -14.52 -1.82
C PHE A 122 4.83 -14.53 -1.04
N GLY A 123 4.77 -14.35 0.28
CA GLY A 123 5.94 -14.48 1.16
C GLY A 123 6.51 -15.89 1.17
N VAL A 124 5.63 -16.90 1.24
CA VAL A 124 5.98 -18.32 1.17
C VAL A 124 6.56 -18.66 -0.20
N ALA A 125 5.90 -18.28 -1.30
CA ALA A 125 6.38 -18.48 -2.67
C ALA A 125 7.79 -17.93 -2.89
N ARG A 126 8.07 -16.70 -2.42
CA ARG A 126 9.41 -16.11 -2.50
C ARG A 126 10.47 -16.93 -1.75
N LYS A 127 10.17 -17.38 -0.52
CA LYS A 127 11.10 -18.19 0.27
C LYS A 127 11.36 -19.54 -0.38
N MET A 128 10.34 -20.15 -0.99
CA MET A 128 10.45 -21.43 -1.69
C MET A 128 11.31 -21.31 -2.94
N LEU A 129 11.04 -20.32 -3.80
CA LEU A 129 11.86 -20.04 -5.00
C LEU A 129 13.31 -19.70 -4.61
N ALA A 130 13.52 -18.92 -3.53
CA ALA A 130 14.86 -18.62 -3.03
C ALA A 130 15.62 -19.85 -2.53
N LYS A 131 14.91 -20.89 -2.06
CA LYS A 131 15.44 -22.20 -1.68
C LYS A 131 15.64 -23.15 -2.86
N GLY A 132 15.33 -22.71 -4.09
CA GLY A 132 15.49 -23.51 -5.31
C GLY A 132 14.37 -24.51 -5.55
N ILE A 133 13.22 -24.38 -4.86
CA ILE A 133 12.02 -25.16 -5.19
C ILE A 133 11.53 -24.69 -6.56
N ASP A 134 11.19 -25.64 -7.43
CA ASP A 134 10.75 -25.35 -8.79
C ASP A 134 9.40 -24.62 -8.81
N LEU A 135 9.16 -23.88 -9.90
CA LEU A 135 7.99 -23.03 -10.04
C LEU A 135 6.69 -23.84 -9.98
N GLU A 136 6.64 -25.03 -10.58
CA GLU A 136 5.43 -25.86 -10.63
C GLU A 136 4.99 -26.27 -9.22
N THR A 137 5.93 -26.78 -8.42
CA THR A 137 5.71 -27.12 -7.01
C THR A 137 5.29 -25.89 -6.19
N VAL A 138 5.86 -24.71 -6.46
CA VAL A 138 5.46 -23.46 -5.77
C VAL A 138 4.03 -23.08 -6.11
N LEU A 139 3.63 -23.15 -7.38
CA LEU A 139 2.27 -22.81 -7.82
C LEU A 139 1.25 -23.79 -7.22
N GLU A 140 1.56 -25.09 -7.19
CA GLU A 140 0.72 -26.11 -6.58
C GLU A 140 0.50 -25.87 -5.07
N ILE A 141 1.59 -25.66 -4.32
CA ILE A 141 1.53 -25.50 -2.85
C ILE A 141 0.85 -24.19 -2.45
N THR A 142 1.13 -23.10 -3.17
CA THR A 142 0.61 -21.77 -2.80
C THR A 142 -0.76 -21.46 -3.41
N GLY A 143 -1.18 -22.22 -4.43
CA GLY A 143 -2.38 -21.95 -5.22
C GLY A 143 -2.31 -20.64 -6.02
N LEU A 144 -1.12 -20.07 -6.19
CA LEU A 144 -0.88 -18.86 -6.97
C LEU A 144 -0.72 -19.20 -8.44
N THR A 145 -0.86 -18.19 -9.32
CA THR A 145 -0.54 -18.32 -10.74
C THR A 145 0.77 -17.59 -11.08
N GLU A 146 1.43 -18.01 -12.16
CA GLU A 146 2.65 -17.37 -12.64
C GLU A 146 2.42 -15.87 -12.91
N LYS A 147 1.29 -15.52 -13.52
CA LYS A 147 0.89 -14.13 -13.78
C LYS A 147 0.82 -13.33 -12.48
N THR A 148 0.18 -13.89 -11.45
CA THR A 148 0.02 -13.22 -10.16
C THR A 148 1.37 -13.02 -9.45
N LEU A 149 2.30 -13.97 -9.58
CA LEU A 149 3.67 -13.83 -9.07
C LEU A 149 4.43 -12.69 -9.77
N GLN A 150 4.34 -12.61 -11.10
CA GLN A 150 4.99 -11.57 -11.91
C GLN A 150 4.43 -10.17 -11.61
N GLU A 151 3.11 -10.04 -11.47
CA GLU A 151 2.44 -8.77 -11.07
C GLU A 151 2.91 -8.28 -9.69
N HIS A 152 3.30 -9.20 -8.81
CA HIS A 152 3.84 -8.90 -7.47
C HIS A 152 5.38 -8.85 -7.43
N GLY A 153 6.02 -8.75 -8.60
CA GLY A 153 7.47 -8.54 -8.75
C GLY A 153 8.33 -9.74 -8.36
N ILE A 154 7.77 -10.95 -8.35
CA ILE A 154 8.50 -12.19 -8.06
C ILE A 154 9.06 -12.74 -9.38
N ASP A 155 10.39 -12.80 -9.48
CA ASP A 155 11.04 -13.37 -10.66
C ASP A 155 10.86 -14.90 -10.67
N VAL A 156 10.08 -15.36 -11.63
CA VAL A 156 9.77 -16.78 -11.85
C VAL A 156 10.76 -17.45 -12.81
N ARG A 157 11.75 -16.70 -13.32
CA ARG A 157 12.77 -17.26 -14.22
C ARG A 157 13.69 -18.22 -13.45
N PRO A 158 14.01 -19.39 -14.03
CA PRO A 158 14.91 -20.33 -13.39
C PRO A 158 16.28 -19.69 -13.19
N LYS A 159 16.78 -19.70 -11.95
CA LYS A 159 18.16 -19.31 -11.61
C LYS A 159 19.13 -20.33 -12.23
N GLY A 160 19.47 -20.12 -13.49
CA GLY A 160 20.34 -21.03 -14.25
C GLY A 160 20.60 -20.63 -15.70
N GLN A 161 19.80 -19.76 -16.32
CA GLN A 161 20.14 -19.19 -17.63
C GLN A 161 21.02 -17.94 -17.46
N GLY A 162 22.29 -18.18 -17.16
CA GLY A 162 23.32 -17.16 -17.35
C GLY A 162 23.35 -16.74 -18.82
N VAL A 163 23.16 -15.45 -19.09
CA VAL A 163 23.34 -14.87 -20.42
C VAL A 163 24.79 -15.12 -20.85
N ARG A 164 25.02 -16.03 -21.80
CA ARG A 164 26.32 -16.17 -22.45
C ARG A 164 26.52 -14.99 -23.40
N VAL A 165 27.23 -13.97 -22.95
CA VAL A 165 27.68 -12.88 -23.82
C VAL A 165 28.95 -13.35 -24.54
N MET A 166 28.85 -13.55 -25.87
CA MET A 166 30.01 -13.85 -26.71
C MET A 166 30.65 -12.53 -27.16
N VAL A 167 31.76 -12.14 -26.54
CA VAL A 167 32.49 -10.91 -26.90
C VAL A 167 33.49 -11.23 -28.01
N LEU A 168 33.20 -10.78 -29.24
CA LEU A 168 34.17 -10.81 -30.34
C LEU A 168 35.17 -9.66 -30.16
N LYS A 169 36.40 -9.98 -29.77
CA LYS A 169 37.52 -9.03 -29.83
C LYS A 169 37.94 -8.84 -31.29
N ARG A 170 37.77 -7.63 -31.85
CA ARG A 170 38.43 -7.25 -33.10
C ARG A 170 39.92 -7.09 -32.84
N THR A 171 40.74 -7.89 -33.50
CA THR A 171 42.18 -7.65 -33.62
C THR A 171 42.39 -6.60 -34.71
N THR A 172 42.89 -5.42 -34.35
CA THR A 172 43.31 -4.40 -35.31
C THR A 172 44.58 -4.90 -36.01
N ILE A 173 44.50 -5.09 -37.33
CA ILE A 173 45.69 -5.27 -38.16
C ILE A 173 46.21 -3.88 -38.49
N GLU A 174 47.41 -3.54 -37.98
CA GLU A 174 48.11 -2.34 -38.42
C GLU A 174 48.63 -2.54 -39.84
N LEU A 175 48.03 -1.81 -40.79
CA LEU A 175 48.61 -1.56 -42.10
C LEU A 175 49.72 -0.52 -41.94
N SER A 176 50.96 -0.98 -41.76
CA SER A 176 52.14 -0.14 -42.01
C SER A 176 52.42 -0.15 -43.52
N ALA A 177 52.12 0.99 -44.14
CA ALA A 177 52.39 1.23 -45.54
C ALA A 177 53.89 1.50 -45.77
N LEU A 178 54.36 0.91 -46.87
CA LEU A 178 55.32 1.44 -47.82
C LEU A 178 56.79 1.67 -47.40
N ASP A 179 57.63 0.90 -48.10
CA ASP A 179 58.77 1.37 -48.91
C ASP A 179 60.17 1.19 -48.33
N GLN A 180 60.93 0.23 -48.90
CA GLN A 180 62.24 0.51 -49.47
C GLN A 180 62.79 -0.64 -50.34
N LYS A 181 62.76 -0.39 -51.66
CA LYS A 181 63.88 -0.51 -52.64
C LYS A 181 64.73 -1.80 -52.78
N LYS A 182 64.65 -2.34 -54.02
CA LYS A 182 65.70 -2.60 -55.04
C LYS A 182 66.67 -3.81 -54.94
N SER A 183 66.88 -4.37 -56.16
CA SER A 183 68.04 -5.12 -56.70
C SER A 183 68.19 -6.59 -56.24
N PHE A 184 68.27 -7.61 -57.09
CA PHE A 184 68.70 -7.76 -58.49
C PHE A 184 67.78 -8.70 -59.28
#